data_AF-A0A2N2G3F3-F1
#
_entry.id   AF-A0A2N2G3F3-F1
#
_cell.length_a   1.000
_cell.length_b   1.000
_cell.length_c   1.000
_cell.angle_alpha   90.00
_cell.angle_beta   90.00
_cell.angle_gamma   90.00
#
_symmetry.space_group_name_H-M   'P 1'
#
loop_
_entity.id
_entity.type
_entity.pdbx_description
1 polymer ?
#
loop_
_entity_poly.entity_id
_entity_poly.type
_entity_poly.pdbx_seq_one_letter_code
_entity_poly.pdbx_strand_id
1 'polypeptide(L)'
;MRIWLLFFWCIITLNATVLHEKIENLIGQKDYKLHKNLITLIFNDQAKFFLANERLNYPLVLKELKQNGLLHLKLPVPQEIEVEFHTNKDPVKSLKILNDTLKAVGYYYYFTKSTQYNSNGLLVWTIKLKTEFVIDPLVFVNEILKNDCRVVEINKEENHKKHG
;
A
#
# COMPACT_ATOMS: atom_id res chain seq x y z
N MET A 1 -48.98 -5.93 23.02
CA MET A 1 -48.45 -4.59 22.71
C MET A 1 -46.93 -4.63 22.82
N ARG A 2 -46.23 -4.23 21.75
CA ARG A 2 -44.82 -3.78 21.68
C ARG A 2 -43.69 -4.81 21.94
N ILE A 3 -43.31 -5.49 20.86
CA ILE A 3 -41.99 -5.40 20.19
C ILE A 3 -40.95 -4.55 20.96
N TRP A 4 -39.78 -5.14 21.30
CA TRP A 4 -38.48 -4.88 20.65
C TRP A 4 -37.31 -5.47 21.47
N LEU A 5 -36.73 -6.59 21.04
CA LEU A 5 -35.39 -7.05 21.48
C LEU A 5 -34.72 -7.78 20.31
N LEU A 6 -34.42 -7.05 19.23
CA LEU A 6 -33.51 -7.50 18.18
C LEU A 6 -32.68 -6.31 17.69
N PHE A 7 -31.84 -5.78 18.58
CA PHE A 7 -30.73 -4.88 18.23
C PHE A 7 -29.42 -5.55 18.63
N PHE A 8 -29.12 -6.68 17.98
CA PHE A 8 -27.82 -7.30 18.13
C PHE A 8 -27.40 -8.04 16.86
N TRP A 9 -27.30 -7.34 15.73
CA TRP A 9 -26.51 -7.83 14.59
C TRP A 9 -26.27 -6.74 13.52
N CYS A 10 -25.42 -5.75 13.76
CA CYS A 10 -24.86 -4.98 12.63
C CYS A 10 -23.62 -4.17 13.03
N ILE A 11 -22.49 -4.85 13.31
CA ILE A 11 -21.19 -4.15 13.41
C ILE A 11 -20.10 -4.83 12.52
N ILE A 12 -20.38 -5.99 11.92
CA ILE A 12 -19.32 -6.79 11.26
C ILE A 12 -19.10 -6.45 9.77
N THR A 13 -19.95 -5.62 9.14
CA THR A 13 -19.86 -5.37 7.69
C THR A 13 -18.83 -4.31 7.27
N LEU A 14 -18.35 -3.48 8.19
CA LEU A 14 -17.52 -2.31 7.84
C LEU A 14 -16.07 -2.70 7.47
N ASN A 15 -15.51 -3.73 8.11
CA ASN A 15 -14.14 -4.15 7.84
C ASN A 15 -14.00 -4.88 6.49
N ALA A 16 -15.07 -5.54 6.04
CA ALA A 16 -15.11 -6.22 4.76
C ALA A 16 -14.94 -5.29 3.57
N THR A 17 -15.60 -4.15 3.63
CA THR A 17 -15.51 -3.16 2.55
C THR A 17 -14.12 -2.54 2.47
N VAL A 18 -13.49 -2.26 3.62
CA VAL A 18 -12.16 -1.61 3.68
C VAL A 18 -11.06 -2.52 3.14
N LEU A 19 -11.02 -3.80 3.51
CA LEU A 19 -9.99 -4.73 3.00
C LEU A 19 -10.08 -4.85 1.47
N HIS A 20 -11.28 -5.05 0.96
CA HIS A 20 -11.52 -5.20 -0.47
C HIS A 20 -11.18 -3.93 -1.26
N GLU A 21 -11.52 -2.74 -0.72
CA GLU A 21 -11.14 -1.45 -1.30
C GLU A 21 -9.61 -1.29 -1.37
N LYS A 22 -8.89 -1.64 -0.30
CA LYS A 22 -7.42 -1.58 -0.29
C LYS A 22 -6.78 -2.58 -1.24
N ILE A 23 -7.33 -3.79 -1.37
CA ILE A 23 -6.88 -4.76 -2.38
C ILE A 23 -7.12 -4.21 -3.78
N GLU A 24 -8.32 -3.68 -4.06
CA GLU A 24 -8.65 -3.07 -5.35
C GLU A 24 -7.66 -1.95 -5.70
N ASN A 25 -7.31 -1.09 -4.73
CA ASN A 25 -6.29 -0.07 -4.93
C ASN A 25 -4.91 -0.67 -5.27
N LEU A 26 -4.43 -1.66 -4.50
CA LEU A 26 -3.10 -2.25 -4.67
C LEU A 26 -2.90 -2.92 -6.05
N ILE A 27 -3.90 -3.66 -6.52
CA ILE A 27 -3.78 -4.45 -7.76
C ILE A 27 -4.38 -3.72 -8.97
N GLY A 28 -5.30 -2.79 -8.75
CA GLY A 28 -6.04 -2.04 -9.77
C GLY A 28 -7.42 -2.65 -10.03
N GLN A 29 -8.37 -1.78 -10.41
CA GLN A 29 -9.77 -2.15 -10.56
C GLN A 29 -10.01 -3.28 -11.57
N LYS A 30 -9.29 -3.28 -12.69
CA LYS A 30 -9.45 -4.30 -13.74
C LYS A 30 -9.09 -5.69 -13.20
N ASP A 31 -7.93 -5.82 -12.56
CA ASP A 31 -7.43 -7.09 -12.04
C ASP A 31 -8.28 -7.55 -10.85
N TYR A 32 -8.73 -6.62 -10.00
CA TYR A 32 -9.66 -6.90 -8.92
C TYR A 32 -10.99 -7.49 -9.42
N LYS A 33 -11.60 -6.89 -10.44
CA LYS A 33 -12.85 -7.39 -11.03
C LYS A 33 -12.64 -8.75 -11.68
N LEU A 34 -11.54 -8.94 -12.42
CA LEU A 34 -11.21 -10.19 -13.09
C LEU A 34 -11.02 -11.35 -12.11
N HIS A 35 -10.35 -11.09 -10.98
CA HIS A 35 -9.99 -12.12 -10.00
C HIS A 35 -10.84 -12.08 -8.72
N LYS A 36 -12.03 -11.45 -8.77
CA LYS A 36 -12.87 -11.22 -7.58
C LYS A 36 -13.14 -12.47 -6.75
N ASN A 37 -13.47 -13.59 -7.39
CA ASN A 37 -13.78 -14.84 -6.70
C ASN A 37 -12.56 -15.41 -5.95
N LEU A 38 -11.38 -15.35 -6.58
CA LEU A 38 -10.13 -15.78 -5.97
C LEU A 38 -9.78 -14.89 -4.77
N ILE A 39 -9.93 -13.57 -4.92
CA ILE A 39 -9.70 -12.60 -3.84
C ILE A 39 -10.65 -12.90 -2.66
N THR A 40 -11.95 -13.10 -2.93
CA THR A 40 -12.91 -13.47 -1.88
C THR A 40 -12.54 -14.76 -1.17
N LEU A 41 -11.98 -15.75 -1.89
CA LEU A 41 -11.53 -17.00 -1.29
C LEU A 41 -10.30 -16.81 -0.38
N ILE A 42 -9.26 -16.12 -0.87
CA ILE A 42 -8.00 -15.88 -0.14
C ILE A 42 -8.25 -15.04 1.12
N PHE A 43 -9.09 -14.01 0.98
CA PHE A 43 -9.32 -13.01 2.03
C PHE A 43 -10.62 -13.25 2.82
N ASN A 44 -11.15 -14.47 2.82
CA ASN A 44 -12.42 -14.80 3.48
C ASN A 44 -12.36 -14.58 5.02
N ASP A 45 -11.23 -14.91 5.65
CA ASP A 45 -11.00 -14.64 7.07
C ASP A 45 -10.38 -13.24 7.25
N GLN A 46 -11.21 -12.23 7.03
CA GLN A 46 -10.78 -10.84 6.93
C GLN A 46 -10.08 -10.35 8.20
N ALA A 47 -10.52 -10.80 9.38
CA ALA A 47 -9.98 -10.38 10.66
C ALA A 47 -8.46 -10.66 10.79
N LYS A 48 -7.95 -11.71 10.14
CA LYS A 48 -6.51 -12.01 10.10
C LYS A 48 -5.66 -10.94 9.43
N PHE A 49 -6.26 -10.13 8.55
CA PHE A 49 -5.57 -9.11 7.77
C PHE A 49 -5.55 -7.74 8.47
N PHE A 50 -6.06 -7.65 9.69
CA PHE A 50 -6.00 -6.45 10.51
C PHE A 50 -5.10 -6.66 11.73
N LEU A 51 -4.39 -5.61 12.11
CA LEU A 51 -3.65 -5.52 13.36
C LEU A 51 -4.59 -5.19 14.51
N ALA A 52 -4.12 -5.32 15.75
CA ALA A 52 -4.92 -5.04 16.95
C ALA A 52 -5.46 -3.59 17.04
N ASN A 53 -4.88 -2.65 16.28
CA ASN A 53 -5.33 -1.27 16.19
C ASN A 53 -6.22 -1.01 14.97
N GLU A 54 -6.85 -2.04 14.42
CA GLU A 54 -7.77 -2.00 13.26
C GLU A 54 -7.13 -1.50 11.96
N ARG A 55 -5.79 -1.40 11.90
CA ARG A 55 -5.08 -1.09 10.66
C ARG A 55 -4.79 -2.34 9.87
N LEU A 56 -4.74 -2.20 8.55
CA LEU A 56 -4.38 -3.29 7.67
C LEU A 56 -2.96 -3.79 7.93
N ASN A 57 -2.79 -5.11 8.01
CA ASN A 57 -1.50 -5.77 8.05
C ASN A 57 -0.93 -5.88 6.63
N TYR A 58 -0.38 -4.77 6.11
CA TYR A 58 0.20 -4.70 4.77
C TYR A 58 1.20 -5.82 4.44
N PRO A 59 2.15 -6.20 5.32
CA PRO A 59 3.03 -7.33 5.06
C PRO A 59 2.27 -8.62 4.72
N LEU A 60 1.22 -8.93 5.48
CA LEU A 60 0.42 -10.14 5.27
C LEU A 60 -0.40 -10.05 3.97
N VAL A 61 -1.08 -8.91 3.74
CA VAL A 61 -1.89 -8.71 2.53
C VAL A 61 -1.02 -8.78 1.28
N LEU A 62 0.09 -8.04 1.24
CA LEU A 62 1.00 -8.03 0.09
C LEU A 62 1.63 -9.42 -0.15
N LYS A 63 1.91 -10.17 0.92
CA LYS A 63 2.37 -11.55 0.82
C LYS A 63 1.34 -12.43 0.14
N GLU A 64 0.08 -12.41 0.59
CA GLU A 64 -1.00 -13.20 -0.03
C GLU A 64 -1.22 -12.78 -1.50
N LEU A 65 -1.26 -11.48 -1.80
CA LEU A 65 -1.38 -11.01 -3.19
C LEU A 65 -0.23 -11.51 -4.06
N LYS A 66 1.02 -11.43 -3.58
CA LYS A 66 2.19 -11.87 -4.33
C LYS A 66 2.22 -13.38 -4.54
N GLN A 67 1.94 -14.16 -3.49
CA GLN A 67 1.95 -15.63 -3.54
C GLN A 67 0.87 -16.20 -4.47
N ASN A 68 -0.25 -15.49 -4.61
CA ASN A 68 -1.35 -15.87 -5.49
C ASN A 68 -1.29 -15.18 -6.87
N GLY A 69 -0.18 -14.53 -7.21
CA GLY A 69 0.04 -13.92 -8.53
C GLY A 69 -0.81 -12.68 -8.84
N LEU A 70 -1.44 -12.07 -7.82
CA LEU A 70 -2.30 -10.88 -7.95
C LEU A 70 -1.52 -9.57 -7.95
N LEU A 71 -0.25 -9.59 -7.53
CA LEU A 71 0.60 -8.40 -7.48
C LEU A 71 1.44 -8.27 -8.76
N HIS A 72 0.96 -7.50 -9.73
CA HIS A 72 1.65 -7.26 -10.99
C HIS A 72 2.71 -6.16 -10.86
N LEU A 73 3.99 -6.57 -10.88
CA LEU A 73 5.12 -5.64 -10.71
C LEU A 73 5.71 -5.14 -12.04
N LYS A 74 5.58 -5.92 -13.11
CA LYS A 74 6.16 -5.59 -14.42
C LYS A 74 5.35 -4.50 -15.10
N LEU A 75 6.02 -3.46 -15.55
CA LEU A 75 5.40 -2.40 -16.35
C LEU A 75 5.29 -2.86 -17.81
N PRO A 76 4.28 -2.40 -18.57
CA PRO A 76 4.12 -2.79 -19.98
C PRO A 76 5.34 -2.44 -20.84
N VAL A 77 5.99 -1.32 -20.52
CA VAL A 77 7.23 -0.84 -21.13
C VAL A 77 8.09 -0.15 -20.05
N PRO A 78 9.42 -0.07 -20.22
CA PRO A 78 10.24 0.77 -19.36
C PRO A 78 9.74 2.21 -19.38
N GLN A 79 9.43 2.77 -18.21
CA GLN A 79 8.88 4.13 -18.10
C GLN A 79 9.37 4.82 -16.82
N GLU A 80 9.21 6.15 -16.79
CA GLU A 80 9.42 6.90 -15.56
C GLU A 80 8.19 6.75 -14.65
N ILE A 81 8.43 6.39 -13.39
CA ILE A 81 7.41 6.38 -12.34
C ILE A 81 7.78 7.38 -11.25
N GLU A 82 6.77 7.89 -10.56
CA GLU A 82 6.92 8.71 -9.36
C GLU A 82 6.52 7.89 -8.14
N VAL A 83 7.27 8.03 -7.07
CA VAL A 83 6.96 7.42 -5.77
C VAL A 83 7.03 8.51 -4.72
N GLU A 84 5.95 8.65 -3.96
CA GLU A 84 5.82 9.64 -2.90
C GLU A 84 5.78 8.97 -1.53
N PHE A 85 6.64 9.45 -0.62
CA PHE A 85 6.72 8.99 0.74
C PHE A 85 6.20 10.05 1.69
N HIS A 86 5.18 9.69 2.46
CA HIS A 86 4.64 10.49 3.55
C HIS A 86 5.11 9.92 4.88
N THR A 87 5.69 10.78 5.72
CA THR A 87 6.23 10.38 7.02
C THR A 87 5.42 11.00 8.16
N ASN A 88 5.60 10.50 9.38
CA ASN A 88 4.86 10.98 10.56
C ASN A 88 5.75 11.18 11.80
N LYS A 89 7.07 11.22 11.60
CA LYS A 89 8.10 11.39 12.63
C LYS A 89 9.19 12.32 12.12
N ASP A 90 10.28 12.42 12.88
CA ASP A 90 11.45 13.23 12.57
C ASP A 90 11.83 13.15 11.07
N PRO A 91 11.77 14.27 10.34
CA PRO A 91 12.02 14.31 8.90
C PRO A 91 13.40 13.82 8.48
N VAL A 92 14.45 14.20 9.20
CA VAL A 92 15.84 13.88 8.85
C VAL A 92 16.10 12.38 9.01
N LYS A 93 15.69 11.82 10.14
CA LYS A 93 15.77 10.37 10.39
C LYS A 93 14.91 9.60 9.40
N SER A 94 13.71 10.09 9.09
CA SER A 94 12.81 9.43 8.13
C SER A 94 13.41 9.41 6.72
N LEU A 95 13.97 10.52 6.24
CA LEU A 95 14.65 10.58 4.95
C LEU A 95 15.83 9.59 4.88
N LYS A 96 16.64 9.53 5.95
CA LYS A 96 17.75 8.58 6.04
C LYS A 96 17.26 7.13 5.94
N ILE A 97 16.24 6.76 6.71
CA ILE A 97 15.67 5.40 6.69
C ILE A 97 15.11 5.06 5.30
N LEU A 98 14.38 5.97 4.67
CA LEU A 98 13.81 5.75 3.33
C LEU A 98 14.92 5.55 2.28
N ASN A 99 15.96 6.38 2.31
CA ASN A 99 17.12 6.27 1.42
C ASN A 99 17.88 4.94 1.63
N ASP A 100 18.12 4.55 2.89
CA ASP A 100 18.80 3.30 3.23
C ASP A 100 17.95 2.09 2.81
N THR A 101 16.63 2.16 2.99
CA THR A 101 15.67 1.13 2.57
C THR A 101 15.68 0.96 1.04
N LEU A 102 15.59 2.06 0.28
CA LEU A 102 15.66 2.02 -1.20
C LEU A 102 16.93 1.36 -1.69
N LYS A 103 18.09 1.69 -1.09
CA LYS A 103 19.37 1.05 -1.43
C LYS A 103 19.38 -0.44 -1.10
N ALA A 104 18.90 -0.81 0.10
CA ALA A 104 18.87 -2.20 0.54
C ALA A 104 17.99 -3.09 -0.37
N VAL A 105 16.94 -2.53 -0.98
CA VAL A 105 16.07 -3.25 -1.93
C VAL A 105 16.47 -3.08 -3.40
N GLY A 106 17.63 -2.47 -3.68
CA GLY A 106 18.23 -2.41 -5.01
C GLY A 106 18.00 -1.13 -5.82
N TYR A 107 17.32 -0.11 -5.27
CA TYR A 107 17.08 1.18 -5.93
C TYR A 107 18.17 2.20 -5.58
N TYR A 108 19.30 2.11 -6.27
CA TYR A 108 20.44 3.03 -6.11
C TYR A 108 20.32 4.33 -6.93
N TYR A 109 19.59 4.28 -8.04
CA TYR A 109 19.51 5.38 -9.02
C TYR A 109 18.08 5.89 -9.12
N TYR A 110 17.79 6.96 -8.38
CA TYR A 110 16.57 7.75 -8.48
C TYR A 110 16.89 9.24 -8.42
N PHE A 111 15.99 10.05 -8.94
CA PHE A 111 16.08 11.51 -8.82
C PHE A 111 15.08 11.99 -7.80
N THR A 112 15.53 12.79 -6.83
CA THR A 112 14.59 13.54 -5.97
C THR A 112 13.87 14.56 -6.83
N LYS A 113 12.55 14.42 -6.97
CA LYS A 113 11.67 15.39 -7.63
C LYS A 113 11.34 16.54 -6.69
N SER A 114 11.01 16.22 -5.44
CA SER A 114 10.65 17.22 -4.43
C SER A 114 10.91 16.69 -3.02
N THR A 115 11.30 17.59 -2.13
CA THR A 115 11.39 17.38 -0.68
C THR A 115 10.65 18.53 -0.03
N GLN A 116 9.52 18.23 0.60
CA GLN A 116 8.62 19.23 1.16
C GLN A 116 8.21 18.82 2.57
N TYR A 117 7.59 19.77 3.28
CA TYR A 117 6.96 19.51 4.57
C TYR A 117 5.46 19.75 4.42
N ASN A 118 4.65 18.83 4.96
CA ASN A 118 3.21 19.06 5.04
C ASN A 118 2.88 20.11 6.12
N SER A 119 1.60 20.43 6.29
CA SER A 119 1.13 21.42 7.28
C SER A 119 1.53 21.10 8.73
N ASN A 120 1.87 19.84 9.03
CA ASN A 120 2.31 19.40 10.35
C ASN A 120 3.85 19.35 10.48
N GLY A 121 4.59 19.87 9.49
CA GLY A 121 6.06 19.84 9.48
C GLY A 121 6.66 18.47 9.20
N LEU A 122 5.89 17.52 8.65
CA LEU A 122 6.35 16.16 8.37
C LEU A 122 6.83 16.03 6.93
N LEU A 123 7.85 15.21 6.70
CA LEU A 123 8.45 15.03 5.38
C LEU A 123 7.45 14.40 4.39
N VAL A 124 7.34 15.05 3.24
CA VAL A 124 6.81 14.51 2.00
C VAL A 124 7.96 14.50 0.98
N TRP A 125 8.35 13.30 0.56
CA TRP A 125 9.49 13.11 -0.35
C TRP A 125 9.06 12.37 -1.60
N THR A 126 9.26 12.99 -2.76
CA THR A 126 8.87 12.43 -4.05
C THR A 126 10.11 12.14 -4.87
N ILE A 127 10.25 10.91 -5.35
CA ILE A 127 11.33 10.47 -6.23
C ILE A 127 10.81 10.08 -7.61
N LYS A 128 11.70 10.13 -8.60
CA LYS A 128 11.50 9.65 -9.96
C LYS A 128 12.46 8.52 -10.26
N LEU A 129 11.93 7.46 -10.87
CA LEU A 129 12.65 6.24 -11.24
C LEU A 129 12.33 5.89 -12.69
N LYS A 130 13.35 5.67 -13.53
CA LYS A 130 13.16 5.01 -14.84
C LYS A 130 13.33 3.51 -14.64
N THR A 131 12.28 2.73 -14.87
CA THR A 131 12.27 1.31 -14.50
C THR A 131 11.34 0.48 -15.39
N GLU A 132 11.63 -0.82 -15.49
CA GLU A 132 10.77 -1.84 -16.11
C GLU A 132 9.82 -2.50 -15.10
N PHE A 133 10.10 -2.33 -13.81
CA PHE A 133 9.31 -2.90 -12.71
C PHE A 133 9.02 -1.81 -11.68
N VAL A 134 7.79 -1.76 -11.18
CA VAL A 134 7.49 -0.94 -9.99
C VAL A 134 8.27 -1.45 -8.79
N ILE A 135 8.45 -0.59 -7.79
CA ILE A 135 9.00 -1.03 -6.50
C ILE A 135 8.16 -2.17 -5.97
N ASP A 136 8.78 -3.32 -5.67
CA ASP A 136 8.10 -4.42 -5.01
C ASP A 136 7.69 -3.97 -3.59
N PRO A 137 6.39 -3.71 -3.35
CA PRO A 137 5.95 -3.13 -2.09
C PRO A 137 6.15 -4.11 -0.93
N LEU A 138 6.11 -5.43 -1.16
CA LEU A 138 6.33 -6.40 -0.08
C LEU A 138 7.79 -6.37 0.38
N VAL A 139 8.72 -6.34 -0.58
CA VAL A 139 10.16 -6.27 -0.28
C VAL A 139 10.49 -4.96 0.42
N PHE A 140 9.96 -3.84 -0.08
CA PHE A 140 10.15 -2.53 0.53
C PHE A 140 9.58 -2.46 1.95
N VAL A 141 8.34 -2.91 2.17
CA VAL A 141 7.70 -2.94 3.49
C VAL A 141 8.49 -3.82 4.46
N ASN A 142 8.92 -5.01 4.04
CA ASN A 142 9.69 -5.89 4.93
C ASN A 142 11.04 -5.28 5.33
N GLU A 143 11.66 -4.49 4.45
CA GLU A 143 12.90 -3.78 4.76
C GLU A 143 12.67 -2.60 5.72
N ILE A 144 11.63 -1.79 5.49
CA ILE A 144 11.36 -0.63 6.35
C ILE A 144 11.00 -1.05 7.80
N LEU A 145 10.33 -2.20 7.96
CA LEU A 145 9.95 -2.74 9.26
C LEU A 145 11.15 -3.10 10.15
N LYS A 146 12.34 -3.30 9.57
CA LYS A 146 13.58 -3.54 10.33
C LYS A 146 14.08 -2.30 11.09
N ASN A 147 13.54 -1.12 10.78
CA ASN A 147 13.98 0.17 11.32
C ASN A 147 12.98 0.78 12.34
N ASP A 148 12.23 -0.06 13.05
CA ASP A 148 11.13 0.35 13.96
C ASP A 148 10.04 1.23 13.30
N CYS A 149 9.98 1.20 11.96
CA CYS A 149 8.95 1.87 11.20
C CYS A 149 7.72 0.97 11.05
N ARG A 150 6.59 1.58 10.71
CA ARG A 150 5.37 0.88 10.31
C ARG A 150 4.79 1.57 9.09
N VAL A 151 4.29 0.77 8.16
CA VAL A 151 3.56 1.28 7.01
C VAL A 151 2.10 1.47 7.40
N VAL A 152 1.61 2.70 7.27
CA VAL A 152 0.23 3.05 7.60
C VAL A 152 -0.67 2.86 6.41
N GLU A 153 -0.17 3.19 5.23
CA GLU A 153 -0.94 3.17 3.99
C GLU A 153 -0.01 2.96 2.78
N ILE A 154 -0.54 2.28 1.76
CA ILE A 154 0.07 2.16 0.44
C ILE A 154 -1.03 2.41 -0.56
N ASN A 155 -0.82 3.39 -1.44
CA ASN A 155 -1.75 3.70 -2.51
C ASN A 155 -1.06 3.57 -3.87
N LYS A 156 -1.69 2.85 -4.79
CA LYS A 156 -1.32 2.88 -6.21
C LYS A 156 -2.10 4.00 -6.87
N GLU A 157 -1.40 5.08 -7.23
CA GLU A 157 -1.99 6.14 -8.03
C GLU A 157 -1.86 5.81 -9.51
N GLU A 158 -3.01 5.69 -10.19
CA GLU A 158 -3.01 5.70 -11.65
C GLU A 158 -2.71 7.12 -12.11
N ASN A 159 -1.54 7.33 -12.70
CA ASN A 159 -1.23 8.59 -13.39
C ASN A 159 -2.19 8.73 -14.59
N HIS A 160 -3.37 9.32 -14.37
CA HIS A 160 -4.25 9.81 -15.43
C HIS A 160 -3.63 11.05 -16.10
N LYS A 161 -2.46 10.90 -16.71
CA LYS A 161 -1.92 11.90 -17.63
C LYS A 161 -2.47 11.63 -19.03
N LYS A 162 -3.72 12.02 -19.27
CA LYS A 162 -4.17 12.35 -20.63
C LYS A 162 -3.40 13.59 -21.07
N HIS A 163 -2.26 13.41 -21.73
CA HIS A 163 -1.74 14.46 -22.61
C HIS A 163 -2.59 14.36 -23.87
N GLY A 164 -3.62 15.20 -23.92
CA GLY A 164 -4.27 15.63 -25.15
C GLY A 164 -3.65 16.94 -25.61
#